data_AF-A0A2X0NMJ4-F1
#
_entry.id   AF-A0A2X0NMJ4-F1
#
_cell.length_a   1.000
_cell.length_b   1.000
_cell.length_c   1.000
_cell.angle_alpha   90.00
_cell.angle_beta   90.00
_cell.angle_gamma   90.00
#
_symmetry.space_group_name_H-M   'P 1'
#
loop_
_entity.id
_entity.type
_entity.pdbx_description
1 polymer ?
#
loop_
_entity_poly.entity_id
_entity_poly.type
_entity_poly.pdbx_seq_one_letter_code
_entity_poly.pdbx_strand_id
1 'polypeptide(L)'
;MLVSLPGGAFAAKPFARAHPLAVQHNHARTAHFLPHTMFRFFYVAAYQPEVHYYKEAEVIWQAVSDNTWRQLEAYIEELRECCLQIGIRLEQRSSWNIFSPDVRAVWRESWQFYHGDRSVWSDYWMIIKYSGFYVHYLRNQFISYHNSKHPELAPPLRRSDNLLHRLGALPLFRRDRVVYFQGI
;
A
#
# COMPACT_ATOMS: atom_id res chain seq x y z
N MET A 1 -41.94 -29.24 6.24
CA MET A 1 -42.18 -28.04 5.41
C MET A 1 -40.89 -27.75 4.67
N LEU A 2 -40.84 -28.15 3.39
CA LEU A 2 -39.72 -27.95 2.48
C LEU A 2 -39.83 -26.53 1.90
N VAL A 3 -38.78 -25.72 2.03
CA VAL A 3 -38.64 -24.50 1.24
C VAL A 3 -37.39 -24.66 0.39
N SER A 4 -37.61 -25.00 -0.88
CA SER A 4 -36.63 -24.90 -1.95
C SER A 4 -36.29 -23.43 -2.19
N LEU A 5 -35.00 -23.09 -2.21
CA LEU A 5 -34.52 -21.83 -2.77
C LEU A 5 -33.93 -22.10 -4.16
N PRO A 6 -34.19 -21.22 -5.14
CA PRO A 6 -33.95 -21.49 -6.55
C PRO A 6 -32.47 -21.40 -6.90
N GLY A 7 -32.07 -22.26 -7.84
CA GLY A 7 -30.75 -22.26 -8.45
C GLY A 7 -30.41 -20.90 -9.08
N GLY A 8 -29.37 -20.28 -8.55
CA GLY A 8 -28.63 -19.23 -9.21
C GLY A 8 -27.18 -19.69 -9.31
N ALA A 9 -26.79 -20.26 -10.45
CA ALA A 9 -25.39 -20.46 -10.75
C ALA A 9 -24.73 -19.08 -10.82
N PHE A 10 -24.05 -18.68 -9.74
CA PHE A 10 -23.10 -17.57 -9.82
C PHE A 10 -21.91 -18.05 -10.64
N ALA A 11 -22.01 -17.83 -11.95
CA ALA A 11 -20.89 -17.92 -12.85
C ALA A 11 -19.81 -16.96 -12.33
N ALA A 12 -18.78 -17.53 -11.69
CA ALA A 12 -17.53 -16.83 -11.47
C ALA A 12 -17.04 -16.39 -12.86
N LYS A 13 -17.16 -15.10 -13.17
CA LYS A 13 -16.50 -14.55 -14.34
C LYS A 13 -15.01 -14.84 -14.16
N PRO A 14 -14.35 -15.52 -15.11
CA PRO A 14 -12.92 -15.66 -15.06
C PRO A 14 -12.34 -14.25 -15.12
N PHE A 15 -11.57 -13.87 -14.10
CA PHE A 15 -10.74 -12.67 -14.11
C PHE A 15 -9.55 -12.92 -15.05
N ALA A 16 -9.87 -13.15 -16.33
CA ALA A 16 -8.95 -13.28 -17.44
C ALA A 16 -9.12 -12.04 -18.34
N ARG A 17 -8.89 -10.87 -17.76
CA ARG A 17 -8.33 -9.77 -18.51
C ARG A 17 -6.98 -9.49 -17.88
N ALA A 18 -5.94 -9.89 -18.60
CA ALA A 18 -4.59 -9.42 -18.34
C ALA A 18 -4.66 -7.89 -18.27
N HIS A 19 -4.57 -7.33 -17.06
CA HIS A 19 -4.26 -5.92 -16.93
C HIS A 19 -2.91 -5.69 -17.62
N PRO A 20 -2.70 -4.56 -18.32
CA PRO A 20 -1.40 -4.24 -18.91
C PRO A 20 -0.29 -4.04 -17.86
N LEU A 21 -0.64 -4.10 -16.56
CA LEU A 21 0.26 -4.17 -15.41
C LEU A 21 0.36 -5.57 -14.79
N ALA A 22 -0.15 -6.61 -15.45
CA ALA A 22 0.34 -7.98 -15.27
C ALA A 22 1.78 -8.00 -15.83
N VAL A 23 2.65 -7.29 -15.12
CA VAL A 23 4.09 -7.28 -15.29
C VAL A 23 4.46 -8.74 -15.35
N GLN A 24 5.07 -9.12 -16.48
CA GLN A 24 5.77 -10.37 -16.62
C GLN A 24 6.53 -10.62 -15.32
N HIS A 25 6.06 -11.57 -14.51
CA HIS A 25 6.82 -12.16 -13.41
C HIS A 25 7.95 -12.97 -14.05
N ASN A 26 8.83 -12.28 -14.76
CA ASN A 26 10.12 -12.78 -15.11
C ASN A 26 10.93 -12.70 -13.83
N HIS A 27 11.51 -13.84 -13.45
CA HIS A 27 12.44 -14.03 -12.35
C HIS A 27 13.75 -13.22 -12.52
N ALA A 28 13.67 -11.93 -12.79
CA ALA A 28 14.69 -11.01 -12.36
C ALA A 28 14.33 -10.61 -10.93
N ARG A 29 15.20 -10.92 -9.97
CA ARG A 29 15.30 -10.21 -8.69
C ARG A 29 15.71 -8.76 -8.99
N THR A 30 14.85 -8.04 -9.70
CA THR A 30 15.03 -6.65 -10.13
C THR A 30 15.13 -5.79 -8.88
N ALA A 31 16.14 -4.92 -8.85
CA ALA A 31 16.43 -4.05 -7.74
C ALA A 31 15.16 -3.36 -7.23
N HIS A 32 14.83 -3.57 -5.95
CA HIS A 32 13.74 -2.85 -5.29
C HIS A 32 13.94 -1.34 -5.47
N PHE A 33 12.89 -0.60 -5.83
CA PHE A 33 12.99 0.85 -5.98
C PHE A 33 13.33 1.52 -4.64
N LEU A 34 12.79 0.99 -3.52
CA LEU A 34 13.24 1.34 -2.17
C LEU A 34 13.88 0.17 -1.42
N PRO A 35 15.01 0.41 -0.72
CA PRO A 35 15.52 -0.52 0.28
C PRO A 35 14.52 -0.76 1.41
N HIS A 36 14.48 -1.98 1.95
CA HIS A 36 13.57 -2.36 3.04
C HIS A 36 13.67 -1.47 4.30
N THR A 37 14.88 -1.01 4.63
CA THR A 37 15.11 -0.10 5.76
C THR A 37 14.49 1.29 5.53
N MET A 38 14.51 1.79 4.29
CA MET A 38 13.86 3.06 3.94
C MET A 38 12.34 2.91 3.96
N PHE A 39 11.81 1.79 3.45
CA PHE A 39 10.40 1.45 3.59
C PHE A 39 9.95 1.51 5.05
N ARG A 40 10.62 0.79 5.95
CA ARG A 40 10.24 0.73 7.36
C ARG A 40 10.20 2.13 7.99
N PHE A 41 11.19 2.95 7.68
CA PHE A 41 11.24 4.33 8.15
C PHE A 41 10.03 5.14 7.66
N PHE A 42 9.77 5.16 6.35
CA PHE A 42 8.67 5.97 5.80
C PHE A 42 7.28 5.43 6.16
N TYR A 43 7.15 4.11 6.30
CA TYR A 43 5.95 3.48 6.84
C TYR A 43 5.62 4.10 8.19
N VAL A 44 6.57 4.11 9.13
CA VAL A 44 6.28 4.64 10.47
C VAL A 44 6.19 6.15 10.51
N ALA A 45 7.02 6.87 9.73
CA ALA A 45 6.91 8.32 9.62
C ALA A 45 5.53 8.79 9.14
N ALA A 46 4.89 8.02 8.25
CA ALA A 46 3.55 8.31 7.73
C ALA A 46 2.43 8.19 8.77
N TYR A 47 2.66 7.52 9.90
CA TYR A 47 1.68 7.36 10.98
C TYR A 47 2.07 8.12 12.27
N GLN A 48 3.11 8.96 12.23
CA GLN A 48 3.44 9.82 13.37
C GLN A 48 2.39 10.93 13.54
N PRO A 49 2.08 11.35 14.79
CA PRO A 49 1.14 12.45 15.06
C PRO A 49 1.55 13.77 14.39
N GLU A 50 2.86 14.04 14.30
CA GLU A 50 3.41 15.19 13.61
C GLU A 50 4.03 14.75 12.28
N VAL A 51 3.43 15.23 11.19
CA VAL A 51 3.85 14.86 9.84
C VAL A 51 5.09 15.65 9.43
N HIS A 52 6.22 14.94 9.33
CA HIS A 52 7.48 15.47 8.85
C HIS A 52 7.76 14.97 7.43
N TYR A 53 8.24 15.86 6.55
CA TYR A 53 8.67 15.49 5.21
C TYR A 53 10.15 15.79 4.98
N TYR A 54 10.85 14.85 4.37
CA TYR A 54 12.31 14.83 4.36
C TYR A 54 12.87 15.19 2.99
N LYS A 55 14.07 15.78 2.98
CA LYS A 55 14.79 16.12 1.75
C LYS A 55 14.98 14.92 0.84
N GLU A 56 15.38 13.78 1.39
CA GLU A 56 15.61 12.56 0.62
C GLU A 56 14.30 11.95 0.09
N ALA A 57 13.20 12.11 0.82
CA ALA A 57 11.87 11.74 0.36
C ALA A 57 11.43 12.59 -0.84
N GLU A 58 11.68 13.91 -0.79
CA GLU A 58 11.40 14.80 -1.92
C GLU A 58 12.24 14.44 -3.15
N VAL A 59 13.52 14.11 -2.98
CA VAL A 59 14.38 13.67 -4.10
C VAL A 59 13.84 12.39 -4.75
N ILE A 60 13.43 11.40 -3.95
CA ILE A 60 12.79 10.18 -4.46
C ILE A 60 11.49 10.50 -5.17
N TRP A 61 10.66 11.37 -4.59
CA TRP A 61 9.37 11.73 -5.16
C TRP A 61 9.51 12.42 -6.52
N GLN A 62 10.46 13.35 -6.64
CA GLN A 62 10.75 14.08 -7.88
C GLN A 62 11.41 13.21 -8.97
N ALA A 63 12.02 12.08 -8.62
CA ALA A 63 12.60 11.14 -9.59
C ALA A 63 11.52 10.35 -10.36
N VAL A 64 10.26 10.43 -9.94
CA VAL A 64 9.14 9.70 -10.53
C VAL A 64 8.05 10.70 -10.93
N SER A 65 7.45 10.50 -12.11
CA SER A 65 6.43 11.43 -12.59
C SER A 65 5.17 11.42 -11.70
N ASP A 66 4.51 12.57 -11.60
CA ASP A 66 3.23 12.72 -10.90
C ASP A 66 2.15 11.75 -11.44
N ASN A 67 2.19 11.46 -12.75
CA ASN A 67 1.30 10.47 -13.36
C ASN A 67 1.60 9.04 -12.89
N THR A 68 2.87 8.66 -12.81
CA THR A 68 3.28 7.35 -12.30
C THR A 68 2.85 7.16 -10.84
N TRP A 69 2.94 8.21 -10.01
CA TRP A 69 2.43 8.16 -8.65
C TRP A 69 0.91 7.91 -8.59
N ARG A 70 0.11 8.59 -9.44
CA ARG A 70 -1.34 8.35 -9.54
C ARG A 70 -1.65 6.91 -9.97
N GLN A 71 -0.90 6.38 -10.94
CA GLN A 71 -1.10 5.01 -11.41
C GLN A 71 -0.80 3.99 -10.30
N LEU A 72 0.26 4.21 -9.53
CA LEU A 72 0.59 3.38 -8.38
C LEU A 72 -0.50 3.42 -7.31
N GLU A 73 -1.00 4.62 -6.98
CA GLU A 73 -2.08 4.81 -6.00
C GLU A 73 -3.36 4.07 -6.43
N ALA A 74 -3.79 4.25 -7.68
CA ALA A 74 -4.96 3.55 -8.21
C ALA A 74 -4.78 2.02 -8.17
N TYR A 75 -3.60 1.53 -8.57
CA TYR A 75 -3.30 0.10 -8.56
C TYR A 75 -3.29 -0.50 -7.15
N ILE A 76 -2.73 0.21 -6.17
CA ILE A 76 -2.73 -0.24 -4.76
C ILE A 76 -4.14 -0.27 -4.19
N GLU A 77 -5.00 0.71 -4.50
CA GLU A 77 -6.39 0.69 -4.06
C GLU A 77 -7.20 -0.46 -4.69
N GLU A 78 -6.98 -0.77 -5.96
CA GLU A 78 -7.60 -1.95 -6.60
C GLU A 78 -7.20 -3.26 -5.90
N LEU A 79 -5.90 -3.43 -5.59
CA LEU A 79 -5.40 -4.59 -4.85
C LEU A 79 -5.95 -4.64 -3.42
N ARG A 80 -6.05 -3.49 -2.76
CA ARG A 80 -6.60 -3.37 -1.42
C ARG A 80 -8.05 -3.80 -1.38
N GLU A 81 -8.86 -3.33 -2.32
CA GLU A 81 -10.27 -3.72 -2.43
C GLU A 81 -10.41 -5.23 -2.68
N CYS A 82 -9.59 -5.79 -3.57
CA CYS A 82 -9.54 -7.24 -3.78
C CYS A 82 -9.22 -7.99 -2.49
N CYS A 83 -8.21 -7.55 -1.73
CA CYS A 83 -7.84 -8.15 -0.45
C CYS A 83 -8.98 -8.06 0.57
N LEU A 84 -9.68 -6.92 0.65
CA LEU A 84 -10.82 -6.72 1.55
C LEU A 84 -11.96 -7.68 1.22
N GLN A 85 -12.31 -7.81 -0.05
CA GLN A 85 -13.37 -8.73 -0.49
C GLN A 85 -13.04 -10.19 -0.18
N ILE A 86 -11.79 -10.60 -0.39
CA ILE A 86 -11.33 -11.96 -0.03
C ILE A 86 -11.38 -12.14 1.49
N GLY A 87 -10.92 -11.16 2.28
CA GLY A 87 -10.96 -11.18 3.74
C GLY A 87 -12.38 -11.35 4.28
N ILE A 88 -13.32 -10.53 3.79
CA ILE A 88 -14.75 -10.59 4.17
C ILE A 88 -15.34 -11.97 3.82
N ARG A 89 -15.06 -12.50 2.62
CA ARG A 89 -15.52 -13.83 2.21
C ARG A 89 -14.99 -14.93 3.13
N LEU A 90 -13.72 -14.87 3.51
CA LEU A 90 -13.09 -15.85 4.40
C LEU A 90 -13.69 -15.78 5.80
N GLU A 91 -13.95 -14.58 6.30
CA GLU A 91 -14.58 -14.35 7.61
C GLU A 91 -16.02 -14.86 7.65
N GLN A 92 -16.83 -14.56 6.62
CA GLN A 92 -18.21 -15.03 6.52
C GLN A 92 -18.35 -16.56 6.47
N ARG A 93 -17.31 -17.25 5.98
CA ARG A 93 -17.26 -18.72 5.89
C ARG A 93 -16.53 -19.36 7.07
N SER A 94 -16.05 -18.55 8.02
CA SER A 94 -15.41 -19.04 9.22
C SER A 94 -16.44 -19.72 10.14
N SER A 95 -16.03 -20.81 10.78
CA SER A 95 -16.84 -21.50 11.78
C SER A 95 -15.91 -22.12 12.82
N TRP A 96 -16.42 -22.21 14.05
CA TRP A 96 -15.70 -22.79 15.19
C TRP A 96 -15.62 -24.31 15.15
N ASN A 97 -16.33 -24.98 14.23
CA ASN A 97 -16.27 -26.43 14.09
C ASN A 97 -15.03 -26.87 13.29
N ILE A 98 -13.88 -26.94 13.96
CA ILE A 98 -12.59 -27.35 13.39
C ILE A 98 -12.58 -28.78 12.81
N PHE A 99 -13.56 -29.61 13.16
CA PHE A 99 -13.68 -30.99 12.66
C PHE A 99 -14.42 -31.07 11.32
N SER A 100 -15.07 -29.99 10.87
CA SER A 100 -15.69 -29.95 9.55
C SER A 100 -14.63 -29.87 8.42
N PRO A 101 -14.74 -30.69 7.36
CA PRO A 101 -13.91 -30.57 6.16
C PRO A 101 -13.96 -29.17 5.53
N ASP A 102 -15.14 -28.55 5.49
CA ASP A 102 -15.33 -27.22 4.90
C ASP A 102 -14.59 -26.13 5.69
N VAL A 103 -14.60 -26.23 7.02
CA VAL A 103 -13.88 -25.31 7.91
C VAL A 103 -12.38 -25.44 7.71
N ARG A 104 -11.86 -26.68 7.63
CA ARG A 104 -10.43 -26.91 7.33
C ARG A 104 -10.02 -26.36 5.96
N ALA A 105 -10.90 -26.42 4.97
CA ALA A 105 -10.64 -25.85 3.65
C ALA A 105 -10.55 -24.32 3.71
N VAL A 106 -11.49 -23.65 4.39
CA VAL A 106 -11.48 -22.19 4.59
C VAL A 106 -10.24 -21.74 5.36
N TRP A 107 -9.83 -22.48 6.39
CA TRP A 107 -8.60 -22.18 7.14
C TRP A 107 -7.35 -22.30 6.27
N ARG A 108 -7.27 -23.33 5.43
CA ARG A 108 -6.16 -23.48 4.47
C ARG A 108 -6.13 -22.34 3.46
N GLU A 109 -7.30 -21.96 2.94
CA GLU A 109 -7.43 -20.83 2.01
C GLU A 109 -7.01 -19.51 2.67
N SER A 110 -7.44 -19.27 3.90
CA SER A 110 -7.05 -18.11 4.70
C SER A 110 -5.54 -18.07 4.95
N TRP A 111 -4.95 -19.21 5.34
CA TRP A 111 -3.50 -19.30 5.53
C TRP A 111 -2.74 -19.01 4.23
N GLN A 112 -3.18 -19.59 3.11
CA GLN A 112 -2.57 -19.33 1.80
C GLN A 112 -2.75 -17.87 1.38
N PHE A 113 -3.88 -17.25 1.69
CA PHE A 113 -4.11 -15.84 1.41
C PHE A 113 -3.17 -14.94 2.23
N TYR A 114 -3.09 -15.08 3.55
CA TYR A 114 -2.29 -14.17 4.38
C TYR A 114 -0.78 -14.48 4.40
N HIS A 115 -0.39 -15.73 4.18
CA HIS A 115 0.99 -16.20 4.37
C HIS A 115 1.61 -16.90 3.16
N GLY A 116 0.87 -17.10 2.07
CA GLY A 116 1.41 -17.68 0.84
C GLY A 116 2.22 -16.66 0.03
N ASP A 117 3.35 -17.08 -0.54
CA ASP A 117 4.27 -16.23 -1.32
C ASP A 117 3.73 -15.76 -2.68
N ARG A 118 2.55 -16.27 -3.10
CA ARG A 118 1.90 -15.94 -4.38
C ARG A 118 0.45 -15.52 -4.18
N SER A 119 0.14 -14.93 -3.03
CA SER A 119 -1.20 -14.44 -2.75
C SER A 119 -1.32 -12.97 -3.16
N VAL A 120 -2.56 -12.53 -3.40
CA VAL A 120 -2.83 -11.11 -3.63
C VAL A 120 -2.40 -10.25 -2.44
N TRP A 121 -2.44 -10.80 -1.21
CA TRP A 121 -1.96 -10.14 -0.01
C TRP A 121 -0.43 -9.99 0.01
N SER A 122 0.32 -11.03 -0.39
CA SER A 122 1.77 -10.93 -0.50
C SER A 122 2.19 -9.92 -1.57
N ASP A 123 1.49 -9.91 -2.71
CA ASP A 123 1.74 -8.96 -3.80
C ASP A 123 1.45 -7.52 -3.36
N TYR A 124 0.30 -7.30 -2.71
CA TYR A 124 -0.07 -6.01 -2.12
C TYR A 124 1.04 -5.47 -1.21
N TRP A 125 1.50 -6.28 -0.25
CA TRP A 125 2.57 -5.86 0.66
C TRP A 125 3.92 -5.70 -0.03
N MET A 126 4.23 -6.51 -1.03
CA MET A 126 5.47 -6.38 -1.81
C MET A 126 5.50 -5.05 -2.56
N ILE A 127 4.40 -4.69 -3.23
CA ILE A 127 4.27 -3.43 -3.95
C ILE A 127 4.39 -2.26 -2.97
N ILE A 128 3.65 -2.29 -1.85
CA ILE A 128 3.72 -1.24 -0.83
C ILE A 128 5.15 -1.05 -0.29
N LYS A 129 5.85 -2.16 -0.01
CA LYS A 129 7.21 -2.13 0.53
C LYS A 129 8.20 -1.49 -0.43
N TYR A 130 8.15 -1.87 -1.71
CA TYR A 130 9.27 -1.62 -2.60
C TYR A 130 9.02 -0.53 -3.64
N SER A 131 7.78 -0.04 -3.80
CA SER A 131 7.41 0.95 -4.83
C SER A 131 7.64 2.41 -4.45
N GLY A 132 7.88 2.71 -3.17
CA GLY A 132 7.88 4.10 -2.69
C GLY A 132 6.51 4.66 -2.33
N PHE A 133 5.48 3.83 -2.26
CA PHE A 133 4.13 4.24 -1.86
C PHE A 133 4.12 5.13 -0.60
N TYR A 134 4.82 4.73 0.47
CA TYR A 134 4.83 5.53 1.71
C TYR A 134 5.55 6.87 1.58
N VAL A 135 6.50 7.03 0.66
CA VAL A 135 7.09 8.34 0.33
C VAL A 135 6.03 9.24 -0.29
N HIS A 136 5.25 8.70 -1.23
CA HIS A 136 4.15 9.41 -1.87
C HIS A 136 3.04 9.78 -0.87
N TYR A 137 2.61 8.82 -0.08
CA TYR A 137 1.57 8.99 0.93
C TYR A 137 1.97 10.05 1.97
N LEU A 138 3.19 9.96 2.51
CA LEU A 138 3.73 10.93 3.47
C LEU A 138 3.76 12.34 2.88
N ARG A 139 4.05 12.48 1.59
CA ARG A 139 4.06 13.79 0.92
C ARG A 139 2.67 14.41 0.86
N ASN A 140 1.65 13.63 0.49
CA ASN A 140 0.27 14.11 0.45
C ASN A 140 -0.21 14.52 1.85
N GLN A 141 0.11 13.71 2.87
CA GLN A 141 -0.17 14.03 4.28
C GLN A 141 0.53 15.33 4.71
N PHE A 142 1.81 15.49 4.39
CA PHE A 142 2.58 16.67 4.74
C PHE A 142 2.01 17.94 4.11
N ILE A 143 1.67 17.91 2.82
CA ILE A 143 1.08 19.06 2.13
C ILE A 143 -0.24 19.45 2.79
N SER A 144 -1.11 18.47 3.09
CA SER A 144 -2.39 18.73 3.76
C SER A 144 -2.18 19.34 5.15
N TYR A 145 -1.32 18.72 5.96
CA TYR A 145 -0.97 19.19 7.30
C TYR A 145 -0.37 20.61 7.26
N HIS A 146 0.64 20.84 6.44
CA HIS A 146 1.30 22.14 6.31
C HIS A 146 0.34 23.24 5.86
N ASN A 147 -0.48 23.00 4.83
CA ASN A 147 -1.46 23.99 4.36
C ASN A 147 -2.52 24.32 5.43
N SER A 148 -2.88 23.35 6.28
CA SER A 148 -3.81 23.61 7.40
C SER A 148 -3.19 24.46 8.52
N LYS A 149 -1.87 24.36 8.73
CA LYS A 149 -1.12 25.10 9.75
C LYS A 149 -0.66 26.48 9.28
N HIS A 150 -0.50 26.65 7.96
CA HIS A 150 -0.01 27.86 7.33
C HIS A 150 -0.98 28.36 6.24
N PRO A 151 -2.23 28.75 6.59
CA PRO A 151 -3.20 29.23 5.62
C PRO A 151 -2.77 30.53 4.92
N GLU A 152 -1.84 31.28 5.48
CA GLU A 152 -1.24 32.49 4.93
C GLU A 152 -0.30 32.25 3.74
N LEU A 153 0.17 31.01 3.55
CA LEU A 153 1.07 30.67 2.46
C LEU A 153 0.34 30.77 1.11
N ALA A 154 0.65 31.79 0.32
CA ALA A 154 0.08 32.03 -1.00
C ALA A 154 1.12 31.85 -2.13
N PRO A 155 0.87 30.99 -3.14
CA PRO A 155 -0.21 30.00 -3.19
C PRO A 155 0.03 28.86 -2.17
N PRO A 156 -1.02 28.13 -1.75
CA PRO A 156 -0.87 26.92 -0.92
C PRO A 156 0.04 25.90 -1.60
N LEU A 157 0.68 25.03 -0.82
CA LEU A 157 1.51 23.96 -1.37
C LEU A 157 0.65 23.05 -2.25
N ARG A 158 1.13 22.78 -3.47
CA ARG A 158 0.51 21.87 -4.41
C ARG A 158 1.33 20.61 -4.55
N ARG A 159 0.67 19.53 -4.97
CA ARG A 159 1.36 18.26 -5.21
C ARG A 159 2.41 18.36 -6.32
N SER A 160 2.26 19.23 -7.31
CA SER A 160 3.27 19.43 -8.36
C SER A 160 4.50 20.25 -7.90
N ASP A 161 4.46 20.84 -6.71
CA ASP A 161 5.51 21.74 -6.25
C ASP A 161 6.81 20.99 -5.97
N ASN A 162 7.95 21.66 -6.20
CA ASN A 162 9.21 21.24 -5.60
C ASN A 162 9.26 21.78 -4.17
N LEU A 163 9.09 20.90 -3.18
CA LEU A 163 8.96 21.32 -1.78
C LEU A 163 10.28 21.88 -1.21
N LEU A 164 11.43 21.40 -1.70
CA LEU A 164 12.73 21.96 -1.34
C LEU A 164 12.86 23.41 -1.78
N HIS A 165 12.38 23.74 -2.99
CA HIS A 165 12.42 25.10 -3.49
C HIS A 165 11.39 25.99 -2.79
N ARG A 166 10.18 25.48 -2.55
CA ARG A 166 9.06 26.25 -1.97
C ARG A 166 9.23 26.56 -0.50
N LEU A 167 9.85 25.66 0.26
CA LEU A 167 10.03 25.80 1.71
C LEU A 167 11.47 26.18 2.10
N GLY A 168 12.40 26.20 1.14
CA GLY A 168 13.81 26.56 1.32
C GLY A 168 14.66 25.49 2.02
N ALA A 169 14.11 24.76 2.99
CA ALA A 169 14.80 23.67 3.66
C ALA A 169 13.83 22.56 4.11
N LEU A 170 14.25 21.32 3.92
CA LEU A 170 13.62 20.13 4.51
C LEU A 170 14.62 19.41 5.42
N PRO A 171 14.16 18.81 6.53
CA PRO A 171 15.02 18.00 7.39
C PRO A 171 15.61 16.81 6.63
N LEU A 172 16.80 16.38 7.08
CA LEU A 172 17.44 15.16 6.59
C LEU A 172 16.91 13.98 7.40
N PHE A 173 16.37 12.96 6.73
CA PHE A 173 15.89 11.79 7.46
C PHE A 173 17.01 11.01 8.14
N ARG A 174 18.29 11.19 7.73
CA ARG A 174 19.44 10.51 8.36
C ARG A 174 19.50 10.73 9.87
N ARG A 175 19.12 11.91 10.36
CA ARG A 175 19.11 12.21 11.81
C ARG A 175 18.09 11.32 12.53
N ASP A 176 16.86 11.34 12.06
CA ASP A 176 15.74 10.64 12.71
C ASP A 176 15.81 9.13 12.47
N ARG A 177 16.37 8.72 11.33
CA ARG A 177 16.64 7.31 11.01
C ARG A 177 17.55 6.66 12.03
N VAL A 178 18.62 7.34 12.47
CA VAL A 178 19.57 6.77 13.44
C VAL A 178 18.88 6.55 14.77
N VAL A 179 18.12 7.53 15.25
CA VAL A 179 17.32 7.41 16.48
C VAL A 179 16.30 6.27 16.35
N TYR A 180 15.63 6.20 15.20
CA TYR A 180 14.59 5.21 14.93
C TYR A 180 15.10 3.76 14.97
N PHE A 181 16.30 3.50 14.44
CA PHE A 181 16.90 2.15 14.45
C PHE A 181 17.76 1.86 15.68
N GLN A 182 17.96 2.82 16.59
CA GLN A 182 18.63 2.58 17.88
C GLN A 182 17.68 2.07 18.97
N GLY A 183 16.36 2.22 18.79
CA GLY A 183 15.33 1.70 19.70
C GLY A 183 14.74 0.34 19.31
N ILE A 184 15.39 -0.39 18.39
CA ILE A 184 15.00 -1.73 17.91
C ILE A 184 16.08 -2.73 18.30
#